data_AF-A0AAD8KJB7-F1
#
_entry.id   AF-A0AAD8KJB7-F1
#
_cell.length_a   1.000
_cell.length_b   1.000
_cell.length_c   1.000
_cell.angle_alpha   90.00
_cell.angle_beta   90.00
_cell.angle_gamma   90.00
#
_symmetry.space_group_name_H-M   'P 1'
#
loop_
_entity.id
_entity.type
_entity.pdbx_description
1 polymer ?
#
loop_
_entity_poly.entity_id
_entity_poly.type
_entity_poly.pdbx_seq_one_letter_code
_entity_poly.pdbx_strand_id
1 'polypeptide(L)'
;MTWIMEKLERALELQINNPLAGVIRVGTCGKQIKGLDHTWSFGLEQGYMLKKLTITHGDIGICSLMFTTAELSGVLHTSTKVGDSDGGHTVSEITFDSDEEILAIIGSIRTVISSLSLQTNKRTHGPFGRVSDSVFSIPWDKGSLVGFYGIADHYIDGIGVFVKAHEEIMRVGTWGTSKPGGPQNKWSFQLEKNHHLNMITIDHGDLIYSLMFTTNHKLELTHTSQKYGGWNGGDVVSEVTFDWNEEIIAISGTVASSRGKYAGYTIISSISFVTNKRTHGPFGSVRGTHFTTPWDDGSFAGFYGLCGYYIDSIGVYLKEK
;
A
#
# COMPACT_ATOMS: atom_id res chain seq x y z
N MET A 1 -11.27 33.66 29.37
CA MET A 1 -12.09 33.25 28.21
C MET A 1 -11.35 33.44 26.90
N THR A 2 -10.75 34.61 26.65
CA THR A 2 -9.96 34.94 25.44
C THR A 2 -8.84 33.96 25.13
N TRP A 3 -8.03 33.54 26.12
CA TRP A 3 -6.94 32.57 25.91
C TRP A 3 -7.41 31.17 25.46
N ILE A 4 -8.59 30.74 25.88
CA ILE A 4 -9.15 29.44 25.50
C ILE A 4 -9.70 29.50 24.07
N MET A 5 -10.35 30.61 23.70
CA MET A 5 -10.84 30.85 22.34
C MET A 5 -9.71 30.96 21.33
N GLU A 6 -8.63 31.66 21.68
CA GLU A 6 -7.45 31.83 20.80
C GLU A 6 -6.69 30.50 20.60
N LYS A 7 -6.65 29.64 21.62
CA LYS A 7 -6.15 28.26 21.48
C LYS A 7 -7.05 27.38 20.62
N LEU A 8 -8.37 27.53 20.74
CA LEU A 8 -9.35 26.79 19.95
C LEU A 8 -9.31 27.23 18.48
N GLU A 9 -9.28 28.53 18.21
CA GLU A 9 -9.15 29.09 16.86
C GLU A 9 -7.83 28.67 16.22
N ARG A 10 -6.71 28.72 16.95
CA ARG A 10 -5.41 28.26 16.43
C ARG A 10 -5.36 26.74 16.23
N ALA A 11 -6.02 25.94 17.07
CA ALA A 11 -6.15 24.50 16.87
C ALA A 11 -7.07 24.17 15.68
N LEU A 12 -8.11 24.97 15.47
CA LEU A 12 -9.02 24.86 14.33
C LEU A 12 -8.30 25.28 13.03
N GLU A 13 -7.53 26.36 13.04
CA GLU A 13 -6.67 26.79 11.93
C GLU A 13 -5.59 25.75 11.61
N LEU A 14 -4.99 25.12 12.63
CA LEU A 14 -4.05 24.00 12.43
C LEU A 14 -4.72 22.75 11.87
N GLN A 15 -6.01 22.50 12.16
CA GLN A 15 -6.78 21.41 11.53
C GLN A 15 -7.24 21.76 10.11
N ILE A 16 -7.69 23.00 9.87
CA ILE A 16 -8.13 23.50 8.57
C ILE A 16 -6.96 23.60 7.59
N ASN A 17 -5.76 23.95 8.09
CA ASN A 17 -4.52 24.02 7.32
C ASN A 17 -3.63 22.79 7.51
N ASN A 18 -4.16 21.64 7.98
CA ASN A 18 -3.38 20.41 7.96
C ASN A 18 -3.37 19.86 6.53
N PRO A 19 -2.25 19.95 5.78
CA PRO A 19 -2.19 19.46 4.40
C PRO A 19 -2.39 17.93 4.30
N LEU A 20 -2.34 17.23 5.44
CA LEU A 20 -2.56 15.79 5.56
C LEU A 20 -3.94 15.41 6.13
N ALA A 21 -4.88 16.36 6.26
CA ALA A 21 -6.27 16.01 6.57
C ALA A 21 -6.93 15.29 5.37
N GLY A 22 -7.59 14.14 5.62
CA GLY A 22 -8.21 13.33 4.56
C GLY A 22 -7.18 12.63 3.66
N VAL A 23 -6.12 12.08 4.25
CA VAL A 23 -5.05 11.39 3.54
C VAL A 23 -4.93 9.96 4.04
N ILE A 24 -4.73 9.03 3.11
CA ILE A 24 -4.46 7.63 3.40
C ILE A 24 -2.94 7.43 3.41
N ARG A 25 -2.42 6.84 4.49
CA ARG A 25 -1.02 6.43 4.60
C ARG A 25 -0.88 4.97 4.24
N VAL A 26 -0.11 4.68 3.20
CA VAL A 26 0.19 3.31 2.78
C VAL A 26 1.68 3.06 2.90
N GLY A 27 2.05 1.96 3.55
CA GLY A 27 3.41 1.66 4.00
C GLY A 27 3.50 1.61 5.54
N THR A 28 4.71 1.63 6.10
CA THR A 28 6.01 1.62 5.42
C THR A 28 6.33 0.24 4.84
N CYS A 29 6.90 0.20 3.63
CA CYS A 29 7.71 -0.93 3.18
C CYS A 29 9.09 -0.84 3.84
N GLY A 30 9.71 -1.99 4.16
CA GLY A 30 10.98 -2.03 4.91
C GLY A 30 10.76 -2.15 6.42
N LYS A 31 11.61 -1.48 7.23
CA LYS A 31 11.45 -1.46 8.69
C LYS A 31 10.10 -0.83 9.07
N GLN A 32 9.46 -1.45 10.06
CA GLN A 32 8.22 -0.96 10.65
C GLN A 32 8.51 0.11 11.70
N ILE A 33 7.63 1.11 11.79
CA ILE A 33 7.75 2.21 12.76
C ILE A 33 7.48 1.63 14.17
N LYS A 34 8.52 1.55 15.00
CA LYS A 34 8.42 1.08 16.41
C LYS A 34 8.53 2.22 17.44
N GLY A 35 8.73 3.46 16.99
CA GLY A 35 8.90 4.68 17.78
C GLY A 35 9.05 5.91 16.86
N LEU A 36 9.18 7.11 17.44
CA LEU A 36 9.35 8.36 16.66
C LEU A 36 10.80 8.63 16.25
N ASP A 37 11.77 8.00 16.91
CA ASP A 37 13.19 8.15 16.60
C ASP A 37 13.45 7.72 15.16
N HIS A 38 14.16 8.56 14.39
CA HIS A 38 14.53 8.31 12.98
C HIS A 38 13.36 8.30 11.98
N THR A 39 12.18 8.78 12.38
CA THR A 39 11.07 8.97 11.43
C THR A 39 11.26 10.24 10.60
N TRP A 40 10.83 10.20 9.33
CA TRP A 40 10.82 11.36 8.45
C TRP A 40 9.52 11.42 7.66
N SER A 41 9.13 12.63 7.27
CA SER A 41 7.98 12.87 6.42
C SER A 41 8.20 14.08 5.52
N PHE A 42 7.68 13.98 4.31
CA PHE A 42 7.60 15.05 3.33
C PHE A 42 6.17 15.11 2.83
N GLY A 43 5.50 16.24 3.02
CA GLY A 43 4.16 16.51 2.49
C GLY A 43 4.20 17.60 1.42
N LEU A 44 3.38 17.47 0.40
CA LEU A 44 3.10 18.53 -0.57
C LEU A 44 2.07 19.47 0.04
N GLU A 45 2.43 20.73 0.15
CA GLU A 45 1.49 21.79 0.51
C GLU A 45 0.48 22.03 -0.62
N GLN A 46 -0.68 22.57 -0.28
CA GLN A 46 -1.72 22.86 -1.26
C GLN A 46 -1.20 23.85 -2.32
N GLY A 47 -1.32 23.48 -3.59
CA GLY A 47 -0.83 24.28 -4.72
C GLY A 47 0.64 24.06 -5.09
N TYR A 48 1.35 23.19 -4.37
CA TYR A 48 2.71 22.77 -4.73
C TYR A 48 2.69 21.49 -5.55
N MET A 49 3.63 21.38 -6.47
CA MET A 49 3.85 20.18 -7.29
C MET A 49 5.26 19.65 -7.07
N LEU A 50 5.41 18.33 -6.92
CA LEU A 50 6.73 17.69 -6.92
C LEU A 50 7.36 17.85 -8.31
N LYS A 51 8.53 18.50 -8.39
CA LYS A 51 9.27 18.73 -9.63
C LYS A 51 10.50 17.87 -9.77
N LYS A 52 11.18 17.60 -8.65
CA LYS A 52 12.36 16.76 -8.65
C LYS A 52 12.41 15.85 -7.43
N LEU A 53 12.87 14.62 -7.64
CA LEU A 53 13.34 13.74 -6.58
C LEU A 53 14.82 13.43 -6.80
N THR A 54 15.66 13.79 -5.84
CA THR A 54 17.06 13.42 -5.80
C THR A 54 17.23 12.22 -4.88
N ILE A 55 17.80 11.14 -5.41
CA ILE A 55 18.03 9.87 -4.72
C ILE A 55 19.54 9.64 -4.66
N THR A 56 20.10 9.53 -3.46
CA THR A 56 21.48 9.05 -3.28
C THR A 56 21.43 7.57 -2.95
N HIS A 57 22.20 6.75 -3.66
CA HIS A 57 22.24 5.30 -3.48
C HIS A 57 23.64 4.72 -3.67
N GLY A 58 23.82 3.48 -3.19
CA GLY A 58 25.04 2.70 -3.34
C GLY A 58 24.76 1.20 -3.34
N ASP A 59 25.79 0.39 -3.12
CA ASP A 59 25.69 -1.09 -3.20
C ASP A 59 24.81 -1.73 -2.12
N ILE A 60 24.65 -1.05 -0.98
CA ILE A 60 23.87 -1.52 0.17
C ILE A 60 22.40 -1.14 0.02
N GLY A 61 22.12 0.12 -0.36
CA GLY A 61 20.77 0.58 -0.60
C GLY A 61 20.65 2.09 -0.84
N ILE A 62 19.44 2.59 -0.65
CA ILE A 62 19.12 4.00 -0.78
C ILE A 62 19.61 4.73 0.47
N CYS A 63 20.55 5.66 0.30
CA CYS A 63 21.16 6.42 1.39
C CYS A 63 20.31 7.62 1.79
N SER A 64 19.84 8.40 0.81
CA SER A 64 18.99 9.56 1.08
C SER A 64 18.01 9.89 -0.02
N LEU A 65 16.99 10.65 0.38
CA LEU A 65 16.02 11.30 -0.50
C LEU A 65 16.02 12.81 -0.25
N MET A 66 15.78 13.58 -1.30
CA MET A 66 15.57 15.01 -1.23
C MET A 66 14.57 15.42 -2.30
N PHE A 67 13.58 16.22 -1.92
CA PHE A 67 12.43 16.56 -2.75
C PHE A 67 12.51 18.03 -3.15
N THR A 68 12.30 18.34 -4.43
CA THR A 68 12.12 19.72 -4.89
C THR A 68 10.70 19.90 -5.38
N THR A 69 10.00 20.88 -4.82
CA THR A 69 8.65 21.28 -5.22
C THR A 69 8.68 22.61 -5.95
N ALA A 70 7.62 22.90 -6.70
CA ALA A 70 7.35 24.23 -7.23
C ALA A 70 6.00 24.73 -6.76
N GLU A 71 5.94 26.01 -6.39
CA GLU A 71 4.69 26.75 -6.24
C GLU A 71 4.06 27.05 -7.61
N LEU A 72 2.79 27.49 -7.61
CA LEU A 72 2.09 28.01 -8.80
C LEU A 72 2.84 29.15 -9.50
N SER A 73 3.60 29.94 -8.74
CA SER A 73 4.45 31.02 -9.24
C SER A 73 5.68 30.54 -10.02
N GLY A 74 6.02 29.25 -9.91
CA GLY A 74 7.21 28.62 -10.49
C GLY A 74 8.45 28.64 -9.59
N VAL A 75 8.37 29.22 -8.38
CA VAL A 75 9.48 29.22 -7.41
C VAL A 75 9.72 27.80 -6.89
N LEU A 76 11.00 27.39 -6.86
CA LEU A 76 11.41 26.07 -6.42
C LEU A 76 11.81 26.04 -4.93
N HIS A 77 11.31 25.04 -4.20
CA HIS A 77 11.64 24.77 -2.81
C HIS A 77 12.24 23.39 -2.70
N THR A 78 13.39 23.25 -2.03
CA THR A 78 14.03 21.95 -1.82
C THR A 78 13.97 21.58 -0.34
N SER A 79 13.50 20.36 -0.05
CA SER A 79 13.43 19.83 1.31
C SER A 79 14.83 19.65 1.90
N THR A 80 14.90 19.49 3.22
CA THR A 80 16.11 18.92 3.82
C THR A 80 16.33 17.50 3.29
N LYS A 81 17.59 17.11 3.14
CA LYS A 81 17.96 15.73 2.81
C LYS A 81 17.60 14.83 4.00
N VAL A 82 16.93 13.70 3.74
CA VAL A 82 16.64 12.67 4.74
C VAL A 82 17.59 11.48 4.56
N GLY A 83 18.15 10.95 5.64
CA GLY A 83 19.19 9.91 5.62
C GLY A 83 20.61 10.43 5.38
N ASP A 84 21.48 9.59 4.83
CA ASP A 84 22.86 9.88 4.39
C ASP A 84 23.85 10.26 5.51
N SER A 85 23.90 9.44 6.57
CA SER A 85 24.93 9.59 7.61
C SER A 85 26.33 9.08 7.18
N ASP A 86 26.43 8.26 6.12
CA ASP A 86 27.69 7.62 5.66
C ASP A 86 28.11 7.93 4.21
N GLY A 87 27.42 8.83 3.50
CA GLY A 87 27.86 9.32 2.18
C GLY A 87 27.67 8.30 1.06
N GLY A 88 26.48 8.25 0.47
CA GLY A 88 26.25 7.42 -0.73
C GLY A 88 27.07 7.86 -1.96
N HIS A 89 27.40 6.90 -2.84
CA HIS A 89 28.36 7.14 -3.93
C HIS A 89 27.72 7.65 -5.24
N THR A 90 26.43 7.36 -5.47
CA THR A 90 25.74 7.75 -6.72
C THR A 90 24.53 8.62 -6.42
N VAL A 91 24.45 9.76 -7.11
CA VAL A 91 23.29 10.66 -7.07
C VAL A 91 22.50 10.49 -8.36
N SER A 92 21.20 10.27 -8.25
CA SER A 92 20.26 10.20 -9.36
C SER A 92 19.17 11.23 -9.18
N GLU A 93 18.87 11.99 -10.24
CA GLU A 93 17.84 13.02 -10.22
C GLU A 93 16.71 12.65 -11.17
N ILE A 94 15.48 12.73 -10.67
CA ILE A 94 14.26 12.50 -11.42
C ILE A 94 13.55 13.83 -11.55
N THR A 95 13.27 14.27 -12.78
CA THR A 95 12.43 15.46 -13.04
C THR A 95 11.08 15.03 -13.57
N PHE A 96 10.01 15.63 -13.06
CA PHE A 96 8.63 15.34 -13.47
C PHE A 96 8.09 16.43 -14.39
N ASP A 97 7.42 16.01 -15.47
CA ASP A 97 6.66 16.94 -16.31
C ASP A 97 5.44 17.49 -15.55
N SER A 98 4.83 18.58 -16.04
CA SER A 98 3.66 19.20 -15.39
C SER A 98 2.43 18.29 -15.30
N ASP A 99 2.31 17.32 -16.21
CA ASP A 99 1.23 16.33 -16.33
C ASP A 99 1.71 14.91 -15.97
N GLU A 100 2.91 14.77 -15.39
CA GLU A 100 3.43 13.48 -14.94
C GLU A 100 3.07 13.23 -13.47
N GLU A 101 2.21 12.24 -13.24
CA GLU A 101 1.74 11.86 -11.90
C GLU A 101 2.32 10.52 -11.48
N ILE A 102 2.82 10.43 -10.24
CA ILE A 102 3.27 9.17 -9.65
C ILE A 102 2.05 8.33 -9.26
N LEU A 103 2.03 7.08 -9.68
CA LEU A 103 0.93 6.12 -9.49
C LEU A 103 1.36 4.88 -8.69
N ALA A 104 2.68 4.63 -8.56
CA ALA A 104 3.19 3.58 -7.71
C ALA A 104 4.62 3.86 -7.24
N ILE A 105 4.94 3.38 -6.03
CA ILE A 105 6.32 3.13 -5.63
C ILE A 105 6.63 1.64 -5.73
N ILE A 106 7.77 1.31 -6.31
CA ILE A 106 8.25 -0.06 -6.48
C ILE A 106 9.67 -0.11 -5.96
N GLY A 107 10.06 -1.18 -5.28
CA GLY A 107 11.42 -1.30 -4.83
C GLY A 107 11.76 -2.70 -4.36
N SER A 108 12.94 -2.81 -3.76
CA SER A 108 13.37 -4.05 -3.13
C SER A 108 14.01 -3.75 -1.78
N ILE A 109 13.99 -4.75 -0.90
CA ILE A 109 14.40 -4.66 0.49
C ILE A 109 15.47 -5.73 0.72
N ARG A 110 16.56 -5.35 1.38
CA ARG A 110 17.49 -6.29 2.00
C ARG A 110 17.46 -6.09 3.51
N THR A 111 18.51 -5.48 4.05
CA THR A 111 18.52 -4.95 5.42
C THR A 111 17.84 -3.59 5.51
N VAL A 112 17.83 -2.85 4.39
CA VAL A 112 17.26 -1.51 4.19
C VAL A 112 16.55 -1.48 2.83
N ILE A 113 15.95 -0.35 2.43
CA ILE A 113 15.46 -0.18 1.06
C ILE A 113 16.66 -0.25 0.11
N SER A 114 16.78 -1.33 -0.65
CA SER A 114 17.93 -1.59 -1.53
C SER A 114 17.75 -1.00 -2.92
N SER A 115 16.51 -0.89 -3.40
CA SER A 115 16.20 -0.18 -4.64
C SER A 115 14.87 0.55 -4.58
N LEU A 116 14.72 1.59 -5.40
CA LEU A 116 13.49 2.35 -5.56
C LEU A 116 13.26 2.69 -7.04
N SER A 117 12.01 2.60 -7.45
CA SER A 117 11.48 3.07 -8.74
C SER A 117 10.17 3.81 -8.50
N LEU A 118 9.89 4.79 -9.35
CA LEU A 118 8.61 5.49 -9.37
C LEU A 118 7.91 5.21 -10.69
N GLN A 119 6.75 4.57 -10.63
CA GLN A 119 5.90 4.40 -11.81
C GLN A 119 4.97 5.60 -11.91
N THR A 120 4.94 6.22 -13.09
CA THR A 120 4.09 7.37 -13.41
C THR A 120 3.07 7.00 -14.48
N ASN A 121 2.13 7.91 -14.75
CA ASN A 121 1.22 7.82 -15.90
C ASN A 121 1.96 7.86 -17.26
N LYS A 122 3.24 8.24 -17.30
CA LYS A 122 4.05 8.33 -18.54
C LYS A 122 5.10 7.24 -18.67
N ARG A 123 5.83 6.93 -17.60
CA ARG A 123 7.02 6.07 -17.63
C ARG A 123 7.33 5.51 -16.25
N THR A 124 8.36 4.68 -16.16
CA THR A 124 8.94 4.26 -14.88
C THR A 124 10.33 4.87 -14.74
N HIS A 125 10.58 5.55 -13.63
CA HIS A 125 11.89 6.06 -13.25
C HIS A 125 12.59 5.03 -12.36
N GLY A 126 13.82 4.67 -12.68
CA GLY A 126 14.62 3.68 -11.96
C GLY A 126 14.72 2.33 -12.69
N PRO A 127 15.14 1.25 -12.00
CA PRO A 127 15.46 1.21 -10.57
C PRO A 127 16.73 1.98 -10.22
N PHE A 128 16.68 2.69 -9.10
CA PHE A 128 17.83 3.28 -8.43
C PHE A 128 18.28 2.35 -7.30
N GLY A 129 19.59 2.23 -7.05
CA GLY A 129 20.14 1.23 -6.15
C GLY A 129 20.20 -0.17 -6.75
N ARG A 130 20.18 -1.20 -5.89
CA ARG A 130 20.40 -2.60 -6.27
C ARG A 130 19.15 -3.43 -6.02
N VAL A 131 18.57 -3.94 -7.11
CA VAL A 131 17.39 -4.81 -7.06
C VAL A 131 17.73 -6.13 -6.38
N SER A 132 16.82 -6.62 -5.54
CA SER A 132 16.88 -7.94 -4.89
C SER A 132 15.56 -8.69 -5.01
N ASP A 133 15.54 -9.95 -4.59
CA ASP A 133 14.38 -10.84 -4.74
C ASP A 133 13.21 -10.49 -3.80
N SER A 134 13.48 -9.75 -2.71
CA SER A 134 12.44 -9.26 -1.80
C SER A 134 11.95 -7.90 -2.29
N VAL A 135 10.95 -7.93 -3.16
CA VAL A 135 10.38 -6.71 -3.76
C VAL A 135 9.16 -6.22 -2.98
N PHE A 136 8.91 -4.92 -3.05
CA PHE A 136 7.66 -4.32 -2.64
C PHE A 136 7.08 -3.48 -3.78
N SER A 137 5.77 -3.32 -3.77
CA SER A 137 5.07 -2.45 -4.70
C SER A 137 3.80 -1.92 -4.03
N ILE A 138 3.65 -0.60 -4.07
CA ILE A 138 2.45 0.10 -3.62
C ILE A 138 1.90 0.89 -4.82
N PRO A 139 1.15 0.24 -5.72
CA PRO A 139 0.37 0.96 -6.73
C PRO A 139 -0.93 1.48 -6.11
N TRP A 140 -1.41 2.62 -6.57
CA TRP A 140 -2.74 3.12 -6.25
C TRP A 140 -3.47 3.57 -7.51
N ASP A 141 -4.79 3.63 -7.41
CA ASP A 141 -5.70 4.14 -8.43
C ASP A 141 -6.77 4.99 -7.75
N LYS A 142 -7.26 6.02 -8.46
CA LYS A 142 -8.20 7.05 -7.95
C LYS A 142 -7.66 7.84 -6.75
N GLY A 143 -6.38 8.20 -6.79
CA GLY A 143 -5.77 9.04 -5.78
C GLY A 143 -4.52 9.75 -6.30
N SER A 144 -4.19 10.87 -5.66
CA SER A 144 -2.99 11.65 -5.93
C SER A 144 -1.99 11.50 -4.79
N LEU A 145 -0.72 11.29 -5.15
CA LEU A 145 0.37 11.39 -4.18
C LEU A 145 0.43 12.81 -3.61
N VAL A 146 0.40 12.91 -2.28
CA VAL A 146 0.59 14.18 -1.55
C VAL A 146 1.80 14.15 -0.64
N GLY A 147 2.61 13.11 -0.68
CA GLY A 147 3.87 13.07 0.07
C GLY A 147 4.43 11.67 0.28
N PHE A 148 5.56 11.62 0.98
CA PHE A 148 6.27 10.41 1.39
C PHE A 148 6.55 10.45 2.88
N TYR A 149 6.67 9.29 3.50
CA TYR A 149 7.15 9.17 4.88
C TYR A 149 7.96 7.91 5.06
N GLY A 150 8.66 7.79 6.17
CA GLY A 150 9.46 6.61 6.41
C GLY A 150 10.29 6.64 7.65
N ILE A 151 11.27 5.75 7.65
CA ILE A 151 12.30 5.62 8.66
C ILE A 151 13.63 5.80 7.94
N ALA A 152 14.50 6.64 8.48
CA ALA A 152 15.83 6.86 7.95
C ALA A 152 16.82 7.15 9.07
N ASP A 153 17.93 6.43 9.01
CA ASP A 153 19.13 6.71 9.79
C ASP A 153 20.31 6.84 8.80
N HIS A 154 21.29 5.94 8.83
CA HIS A 154 22.34 5.87 7.81
C HIS A 154 21.81 5.63 6.39
N TYR A 155 20.68 4.93 6.27
CA TYR A 155 19.98 4.60 5.03
C TYR A 155 18.48 4.86 5.16
N ILE A 156 17.77 4.84 4.04
CA ILE A 156 16.32 4.74 4.03
C ILE A 156 15.95 3.31 4.44
N ASP A 157 15.50 3.18 5.69
CA ASP A 157 15.12 1.93 6.33
C ASP A 157 13.70 1.50 5.98
N GLY A 158 12.81 2.48 5.80
CA GLY A 158 11.46 2.24 5.35
C GLY A 158 10.88 3.45 4.62
N ILE A 159 9.95 3.18 3.71
CA ILE A 159 9.28 4.20 2.89
C ILE A 159 7.81 3.87 2.72
N GLY A 160 6.96 4.89 2.82
CA GLY A 160 5.54 4.87 2.58
C GLY A 160 5.11 6.15 1.86
N VAL A 161 3.84 6.18 1.46
CA VAL A 161 3.24 7.28 0.70
C VAL A 161 2.01 7.84 1.41
N PHE A 162 1.86 9.15 1.31
CA PHE A 162 0.63 9.86 1.60
C PHE A 162 -0.16 9.98 0.29
N VAL A 163 -1.38 9.42 0.25
CA VAL A 163 -2.23 9.48 -0.94
C VAL A 163 -3.58 10.09 -0.57
N LYS A 164 -3.99 11.10 -1.33
CA LYS A 164 -5.31 11.72 -1.21
C LYS A 164 -6.27 11.07 -2.20
N ALA A 165 -7.36 10.51 -1.71
CA ALA A 165 -8.34 9.85 -2.56
C ALA A 165 -9.12 10.86 -3.42
N HIS A 166 -9.46 10.48 -4.66
CA HIS A 166 -10.33 11.27 -5.55
C HIS A 166 -11.81 10.98 -5.31
N GLU A 167 -12.10 9.81 -4.75
CA GLU A 167 -13.43 9.30 -4.44
C GLU A 167 -13.46 8.80 -2.99
N GLU A 168 -14.64 8.43 -2.47
CA GLU A 168 -14.78 7.86 -1.11
C GLU A 168 -13.93 6.59 -0.91
N ILE A 169 -13.70 5.83 -1.97
CA ILE A 169 -12.92 4.59 -1.94
C ILE A 169 -11.79 4.65 -2.98
N MET A 170 -10.57 4.45 -2.49
CA MET A 170 -9.35 4.34 -3.27
C MET A 170 -8.94 2.87 -3.43
N ARG A 171 -8.28 2.54 -4.54
CA ARG A 171 -7.70 1.22 -4.78
C ARG A 171 -6.21 1.25 -4.48
N VAL A 172 -5.73 0.25 -3.76
CA VAL A 172 -4.30 0.07 -3.46
C VAL A 172 -3.90 -1.36 -3.73
N GLY A 173 -2.77 -1.53 -4.42
CA GLY A 173 -2.22 -2.83 -4.74
C GLY A 173 -2.97 -3.56 -5.85
N THR A 174 -2.25 -4.43 -6.54
CA THR A 174 -2.82 -5.62 -7.17
C THR A 174 -1.69 -6.63 -7.25
N TRP A 175 -1.62 -7.54 -6.27
CA TRP A 175 -0.61 -8.60 -6.21
C TRP A 175 -1.13 -9.83 -6.94
N GLY A 176 -0.27 -10.53 -7.68
CA GLY A 176 -0.65 -11.66 -8.53
C GLY A 176 -0.48 -11.35 -10.01
N THR A 177 -1.32 -11.91 -10.88
CA THR A 177 -1.28 -11.59 -12.32
C THR A 177 -1.86 -10.20 -12.60
N SER A 178 -1.21 -9.48 -13.51
CA SER A 178 -1.74 -8.26 -14.12
C SER A 178 -2.41 -8.52 -15.47
N LYS A 179 -2.34 -9.74 -16.00
CA LYS A 179 -2.95 -10.10 -17.29
C LYS A 179 -4.44 -10.37 -17.06
N PRO A 180 -5.34 -9.48 -17.52
CA PRO A 180 -6.76 -9.75 -17.40
C PRO A 180 -7.13 -10.96 -18.28
N GLY A 181 -7.97 -11.84 -17.74
CA GLY A 181 -8.72 -12.80 -18.54
C GLY A 181 -9.87 -12.09 -19.26
N GLY A 182 -11.09 -12.59 -19.07
CA GLY A 182 -12.31 -11.91 -19.50
C GLY A 182 -12.97 -11.10 -18.37
N PRO A 183 -14.06 -10.37 -18.64
CA PRO A 183 -14.82 -9.63 -17.64
C PRO A 183 -15.28 -10.49 -16.45
N GLN A 184 -15.55 -11.78 -16.68
CA GLN A 184 -15.94 -12.76 -15.67
C GLN A 184 -14.85 -13.05 -14.64
N ASN A 185 -13.59 -12.74 -14.94
CA ASN A 185 -12.48 -12.95 -14.01
C ASN A 185 -12.34 -11.79 -13.01
N LYS A 186 -12.99 -10.65 -13.26
CA LYS A 186 -12.91 -9.51 -12.34
C LYS A 186 -13.82 -9.77 -11.15
N TRP A 187 -13.29 -9.62 -9.95
CA TRP A 187 -14.07 -9.69 -8.73
C TRP A 187 -13.86 -8.45 -7.85
N SER A 188 -14.88 -8.15 -7.06
CA SER A 188 -14.90 -7.00 -6.17
C SER A 188 -15.85 -7.30 -5.02
N PHE A 189 -15.36 -7.05 -3.82
CA PHE A 189 -16.12 -7.04 -2.58
C PHE A 189 -15.84 -5.69 -1.91
N GLN A 190 -16.86 -4.85 -1.78
CA GLN A 190 -16.77 -3.59 -1.05
C GLN A 190 -17.62 -3.68 0.20
N LEU A 191 -17.07 -3.21 1.32
CA LEU A 191 -17.77 -3.16 2.58
C LEU A 191 -18.80 -2.03 2.52
N GLU A 192 -20.09 -2.38 2.65
CA GLU A 192 -21.16 -1.39 2.65
C GLU A 192 -21.09 -0.45 3.86
N LYS A 193 -21.70 0.72 3.73
CA LYS A 193 -21.74 1.71 4.81
C LYS A 193 -22.42 1.12 6.06
N ASN A 194 -21.77 1.24 7.21
CA ASN A 194 -22.20 0.66 8.49
C ASN A 194 -22.14 -0.88 8.58
N HIS A 195 -21.49 -1.55 7.64
CA HIS A 195 -21.18 -2.98 7.77
C HIS A 195 -19.82 -3.15 8.43
N HIS A 196 -19.69 -4.22 9.20
CA HIS A 196 -18.41 -4.70 9.72
C HIS A 196 -18.06 -6.02 9.06
N LEU A 197 -16.79 -6.21 8.68
CA LEU A 197 -16.32 -7.51 8.21
C LEU A 197 -16.26 -8.48 9.40
N ASN A 198 -17.13 -9.48 9.41
CA ASN A 198 -17.25 -10.43 10.50
C ASN A 198 -16.38 -11.67 10.27
N MET A 199 -16.31 -12.15 9.03
CA MET A 199 -15.56 -13.35 8.69
C MET A 199 -15.05 -13.35 7.25
N ILE A 200 -13.89 -13.97 7.04
CA ILE A 200 -13.43 -14.42 5.73
C ILE A 200 -13.37 -15.94 5.74
N THR A 201 -14.00 -16.58 4.76
CA THR A 201 -13.82 -18.01 4.46
C THR A 201 -12.83 -18.13 3.32
N ILE A 202 -11.79 -18.95 3.51
CA ILE A 202 -10.69 -19.16 2.57
C ILE A 202 -10.67 -20.63 2.17
N ASP A 203 -10.86 -20.92 0.88
CA ASP A 203 -10.54 -22.23 0.32
C ASP A 203 -9.07 -22.20 -0.11
N HIS A 204 -8.22 -23.04 0.48
CA HIS A 204 -6.77 -23.06 0.23
C HIS A 204 -6.17 -24.48 0.22
N GLY A 205 -4.90 -24.56 -0.19
CA GLY A 205 -4.10 -25.78 -0.30
C GLY A 205 -2.67 -25.41 -0.74
N ASP A 206 -2.19 -25.89 -1.88
CA ASP A 206 -0.93 -25.34 -2.46
C ASP A 206 -1.08 -23.87 -2.90
N LEU A 207 -2.31 -23.41 -3.10
CA LEU A 207 -2.67 -22.08 -3.62
C LEU A 207 -3.89 -21.53 -2.87
N ILE A 208 -4.26 -20.28 -3.12
CA ILE A 208 -5.56 -19.73 -2.69
C ILE A 208 -6.59 -20.01 -3.79
N TYR A 209 -7.54 -20.89 -3.52
CA TYR A 209 -8.58 -21.26 -4.48
C TYR A 209 -9.69 -20.22 -4.51
N SER A 210 -10.26 -19.87 -3.35
CA SER A 210 -11.42 -19.00 -3.29
C SER A 210 -11.50 -18.19 -2.00
N LEU A 211 -12.25 -17.09 -2.06
CA LEU A 211 -12.56 -16.23 -0.92
C LEU A 211 -14.08 -15.96 -0.85
N MET A 212 -14.60 -15.91 0.37
CA MET A 212 -15.95 -15.43 0.69
C MET A 212 -15.88 -14.50 1.89
N PHE A 213 -16.73 -13.48 1.90
CA PHE A 213 -16.76 -12.46 2.95
C PHE A 213 -18.14 -12.42 3.60
N THR A 214 -18.18 -12.53 4.92
CA THR A 214 -19.39 -12.35 5.71
C THR A 214 -19.30 -11.05 6.48
N THR A 215 -20.32 -10.21 6.35
CA THR A 215 -20.43 -8.91 7.01
C THR A 215 -21.65 -8.90 7.91
N ASN A 216 -21.61 -8.09 8.97
CA ASN A 216 -22.77 -7.84 9.81
C ASN A 216 -23.24 -6.40 9.63
N HIS A 217 -24.54 -6.20 9.42
CA HIS A 217 -25.18 -4.90 9.47
C HIS A 217 -25.92 -4.75 10.81
N LYS A 218 -25.54 -3.74 11.60
CA LYS A 218 -26.20 -3.34 12.86
C LYS A 218 -26.67 -4.53 13.73
N LEU A 219 -25.70 -5.26 14.27
CA LEU A 219 -25.85 -6.28 15.32
C LEU A 219 -26.70 -7.53 15.03
N GLU A 220 -27.43 -7.66 13.90
CA GLU A 220 -28.35 -8.81 13.74
C GLU A 220 -28.41 -9.47 12.35
N LEU A 221 -28.03 -8.77 11.26
CA LEU A 221 -28.12 -9.35 9.90
C LEU A 221 -26.74 -9.64 9.33
N THR A 222 -26.43 -10.93 9.17
CA THR A 222 -25.24 -11.41 8.45
C THR A 222 -25.50 -11.43 6.95
N HIS A 223 -24.66 -10.77 6.16
CA HIS A 223 -24.65 -10.86 4.69
C HIS A 223 -23.36 -11.55 4.23
N THR A 224 -23.50 -12.63 3.48
CA THR A 224 -22.36 -13.37 2.90
C THR A 224 -22.31 -13.11 1.40
N SER A 225 -21.14 -12.70 0.91
CA SER A 225 -20.87 -12.50 -0.51
C SER A 225 -20.96 -13.81 -1.30
N GLN A 226 -21.01 -13.72 -2.63
CA GLN A 226 -20.69 -14.90 -3.45
C GLN A 226 -19.26 -15.40 -3.19
N LYS A 227 -18.98 -16.63 -3.64
CA LYS A 227 -17.62 -17.19 -3.72
C LYS A 227 -16.88 -16.59 -4.90
N TYR A 228 -15.71 -16.03 -4.64
CA TYR A 228 -14.80 -15.52 -5.66
C TYR A 228 -13.68 -16.53 -5.89
N GLY A 229 -13.45 -16.94 -7.14
CA GLY A 229 -12.51 -18.03 -7.48
C GLY A 229 -13.08 -19.43 -7.23
N GLY A 230 -12.21 -20.43 -7.21
CA GLY A 230 -12.55 -21.79 -6.81
C GLY A 230 -13.46 -22.54 -7.79
N TRP A 231 -13.36 -22.30 -9.10
CA TRP A 231 -14.19 -22.99 -10.10
C TRP A 231 -14.09 -24.52 -10.08
N ASN A 232 -13.05 -25.09 -9.44
CA ASN A 232 -12.91 -26.53 -9.20
C ASN A 232 -12.83 -26.91 -7.70
N GLY A 233 -13.23 -26.03 -6.77
CA GLY A 233 -13.12 -26.23 -5.33
C GLY A 233 -11.72 -26.00 -4.77
N GLY A 234 -11.56 -26.19 -3.45
CA GLY A 234 -10.27 -26.14 -2.76
C GLY A 234 -10.09 -27.34 -1.82
N ASP A 235 -8.87 -27.54 -1.32
CA ASP A 235 -8.49 -28.73 -0.56
C ASP A 235 -8.90 -28.62 0.92
N VAL A 236 -8.70 -27.42 1.49
CA VAL A 236 -8.95 -27.09 2.89
C VAL A 236 -9.78 -25.82 2.96
N VAL A 237 -10.78 -25.80 3.83
CA VAL A 237 -11.55 -24.58 4.14
C VAL A 237 -11.11 -24.06 5.50
N SER A 238 -10.79 -22.77 5.58
CA SER A 238 -10.46 -22.09 6.83
C SER A 238 -11.32 -20.85 7.01
N GLU A 239 -11.62 -20.52 8.26
CA GLU A 239 -12.44 -19.38 8.62
C GLU A 239 -11.64 -18.44 9.52
N VAL A 240 -11.64 -17.16 9.17
CA VAL A 240 -11.05 -16.08 9.95
C VAL A 240 -12.18 -15.21 10.45
N THR A 241 -12.38 -15.17 11.77
CA THR A 241 -13.38 -14.33 12.42
C THR A 241 -12.73 -13.10 13.04
N PHE A 242 -13.43 -11.97 12.95
CA PHE A 242 -12.96 -10.68 13.45
C PHE A 242 -13.84 -10.21 14.60
N ASP A 243 -13.21 -9.71 15.67
CA ASP A 243 -13.94 -8.99 16.70
C ASP A 243 -14.50 -7.66 16.16
N TRP A 244 -15.47 -7.09 16.87
CA TRP A 244 -16.11 -5.80 16.49
C TRP A 244 -15.13 -4.62 16.38
N ASN A 245 -13.99 -4.68 17.09
CA ASN A 245 -12.91 -3.68 17.05
C ASN A 245 -11.62 -4.24 16.41
N GLU A 246 -11.72 -5.32 15.65
CA GLU A 246 -10.62 -5.87 14.85
C GLU A 246 -10.79 -5.43 13.39
N GLU A 247 -9.83 -4.67 12.88
CA GLU A 247 -9.81 -4.16 11.50
C GLU A 247 -8.55 -4.63 10.79
N ILE A 248 -8.68 -4.97 9.50
CA ILE A 248 -7.52 -5.28 8.65
C ILE A 248 -6.73 -3.99 8.39
N ILE A 249 -5.45 -4.01 8.73
CA ILE A 249 -4.50 -2.89 8.57
C ILE A 249 -3.32 -3.22 7.66
N ALA A 250 -3.19 -4.49 7.25
CA ALA A 250 -2.28 -4.87 6.18
C ALA A 250 -2.74 -6.18 5.53
N ILE A 251 -2.29 -6.39 4.30
CA ILE A 251 -2.25 -7.74 3.74
C ILE A 251 -0.82 -8.12 3.37
N SER A 252 -0.52 -9.40 3.56
CA SER A 252 0.74 -10.00 3.17
C SER A 252 0.53 -11.37 2.57
N GLY A 253 1.52 -11.88 1.86
CA GLY A 253 1.41 -13.17 1.21
C GLY A 253 2.54 -13.42 0.24
N THR A 254 2.32 -14.40 -0.64
CA THR A 254 3.25 -14.72 -1.72
C THR A 254 2.54 -14.89 -3.05
N VAL A 255 3.26 -14.56 -4.11
CA VAL A 255 2.86 -14.78 -5.50
C VAL A 255 3.80 -15.82 -6.11
N ALA A 256 3.24 -16.83 -6.77
CA ALA A 256 4.04 -17.82 -7.48
C ALA A 256 3.32 -18.37 -8.71
N SER A 257 4.08 -19.05 -9.57
CA SER A 257 3.50 -19.86 -10.63
C SER A 257 2.63 -20.97 -10.05
N SER A 258 1.39 -21.06 -10.53
CA SER A 258 0.46 -22.15 -10.24
C SER A 258 1.07 -23.49 -10.63
N ARG A 259 0.68 -24.53 -9.89
CA ARG A 259 1.08 -25.93 -10.13
C ARG A 259 -0.18 -26.77 -10.39
N GLY A 260 0.01 -28.04 -10.74
CA GLY A 260 -1.10 -28.97 -11.00
C GLY A 260 -1.73 -28.78 -12.39
N LYS A 261 -3.05 -29.00 -12.47
CA LYS A 261 -3.80 -29.06 -13.74
C LYS A 261 -3.72 -27.78 -14.58
N TYR A 262 -3.59 -26.62 -13.93
CA TYR A 262 -3.51 -25.30 -14.59
C TYR A 262 -2.21 -24.60 -14.18
N ALA A 263 -1.06 -25.20 -14.52
CA ALA A 263 0.25 -24.70 -14.14
C ALA A 263 0.73 -23.51 -14.99
N GLY A 264 1.65 -22.72 -14.43
CA GLY A 264 2.37 -21.66 -15.17
C GLY A 264 1.75 -20.27 -15.11
N TYR A 265 0.64 -20.08 -14.38
CA TYR A 265 0.04 -18.77 -14.16
C TYR A 265 0.56 -18.13 -12.88
N THR A 266 0.94 -16.87 -12.92
CA THR A 266 1.35 -16.11 -11.73
C THR A 266 0.12 -15.80 -10.88
N ILE A 267 -0.04 -16.42 -9.72
CA ILE A 267 -1.23 -16.31 -8.87
C ILE A 267 -0.88 -16.14 -7.38
N ILE A 268 -1.87 -15.88 -6.53
CA ILE A 268 -1.68 -15.79 -5.07
C ILE A 268 -1.46 -17.20 -4.50
N SER A 269 -0.23 -17.49 -4.07
CA SER A 269 0.15 -18.79 -3.48
C SER A 269 -0.12 -18.85 -1.98
N SER A 270 0.04 -17.72 -1.28
CA SER A 270 -0.37 -17.60 0.12
C SER A 270 -0.90 -16.21 0.44
N ILE A 271 -1.74 -16.12 1.48
CA ILE A 271 -2.27 -14.86 2.00
C ILE A 271 -2.39 -14.87 3.52
N SER A 272 -2.10 -13.73 4.13
CA SER A 272 -2.35 -13.42 5.53
C SER A 272 -3.11 -12.10 5.65
N PHE A 273 -4.03 -12.04 6.59
CA PHE A 273 -4.76 -10.82 6.96
C PHE A 273 -4.17 -10.30 8.26
N VAL A 274 -3.52 -9.14 8.20
CA VAL A 274 -2.93 -8.50 9.38
C VAL A 274 -3.93 -7.49 9.91
N THR A 275 -4.28 -7.62 11.18
CA THR A 275 -5.22 -6.74 11.86
C THR A 275 -4.50 -5.87 12.88
N ASN A 276 -5.21 -4.87 13.40
CA ASN A 276 -4.77 -4.09 14.55
C ASN A 276 -4.58 -4.93 15.85
N LYS A 277 -4.89 -6.23 15.84
CA LYS A 277 -4.71 -7.13 16.98
C LYS A 277 -3.73 -8.27 16.72
N ARG A 278 -3.78 -8.90 15.55
CA ARG A 278 -3.03 -10.13 15.25
C ARG A 278 -2.92 -10.35 13.74
N THR A 279 -2.12 -11.35 13.38
CA THR A 279 -2.05 -11.84 11.99
C THR A 279 -2.80 -13.16 11.89
N HIS A 280 -3.68 -13.26 10.90
CA HIS A 280 -4.36 -14.50 10.52
C HIS A 280 -3.72 -15.10 9.27
N GLY A 281 -3.29 -16.36 9.34
CA GLY A 281 -2.57 -17.05 8.27
C GLY A 281 -1.08 -17.30 8.59
N PRO A 282 -0.24 -17.60 7.58
CA PRO A 282 -0.59 -17.64 6.17
C PRO A 282 -1.50 -18.84 5.83
N PHE A 283 -2.46 -18.60 4.93
CA PHE A 283 -3.22 -19.64 4.24
C PHE A 283 -2.56 -19.93 2.91
N GLY A 284 -2.70 -21.16 2.40
CA GLY A 284 -2.01 -21.60 1.18
C GLY A 284 -0.54 -21.98 1.41
N SER A 285 0.27 -21.96 0.35
CA SER A 285 1.67 -22.36 0.36
C SER A 285 2.58 -21.14 0.20
N VAL A 286 3.39 -20.87 1.22
CA VAL A 286 4.35 -19.75 1.21
C VAL A 286 5.49 -20.09 0.24
N ARG A 287 5.40 -19.55 -0.98
CA ARG A 287 6.40 -19.76 -2.04
C ARG A 287 6.38 -18.66 -3.07
N GLY A 288 7.54 -18.39 -3.66
CA GLY A 288 7.70 -17.36 -4.69
C GLY A 288 8.01 -16.00 -4.09
N THR A 289 7.45 -14.95 -4.68
CA THR A 289 7.74 -13.56 -4.33
C THR A 289 6.81 -13.09 -3.21
N HIS A 290 7.39 -12.61 -2.12
CA HIS A 290 6.62 -12.03 -1.01
C HIS A 290 6.04 -10.66 -1.38
N PHE A 291 4.86 -10.36 -0.85
CA PHE A 291 4.31 -9.01 -0.81
C PHE A 291 3.79 -8.68 0.58
N THR A 292 3.81 -7.40 0.93
CA THR A 292 3.22 -6.86 2.16
C THR A 292 2.92 -5.40 1.95
N THR A 293 1.72 -4.98 2.36
CA THR A 293 1.26 -3.61 2.22
C THR A 293 0.47 -3.22 3.45
N PRO A 294 1.10 -2.52 4.41
CA PRO A 294 0.43 -1.94 5.56
C PRO A 294 -0.23 -0.60 5.21
N TRP A 295 -1.21 -0.21 6.02
CA TRP A 295 -1.74 1.15 6.10
C TRP A 295 -2.03 1.47 7.57
N ASP A 296 -1.60 2.65 8.01
CA ASP A 296 -1.73 3.08 9.42
C ASP A 296 -2.64 4.30 9.60
N ASP A 297 -2.99 4.98 8.51
CA ASP A 297 -4.01 6.03 8.47
C ASP A 297 -4.91 5.84 7.25
N GLY A 298 -6.20 5.71 7.50
CA GLY A 298 -7.18 5.14 6.57
C GLY A 298 -7.84 3.87 7.12
N SER A 299 -8.94 3.47 6.48
CA SER A 299 -9.76 2.34 6.88
C SER A 299 -9.97 1.35 5.74
N PHE A 300 -10.08 0.08 6.11
CA PHE A 300 -10.38 -1.00 5.18
C PHE A 300 -11.80 -0.85 4.61
N ALA A 301 -11.93 -0.95 3.29
CA ALA A 301 -13.20 -0.82 2.58
C ALA A 301 -13.52 -2.01 1.67
N GLY A 302 -12.69 -3.05 1.63
CA GLY A 302 -12.95 -4.25 0.85
C GLY A 302 -11.74 -4.76 0.05
N PHE A 303 -12.01 -5.71 -0.85
CA PHE A 303 -11.02 -6.32 -1.73
C PHE A 303 -11.49 -6.34 -3.19
N TYR A 304 -10.53 -6.43 -4.10
CA TYR A 304 -10.80 -6.64 -5.52
C TYR A 304 -9.67 -7.43 -6.16
N GLY A 305 -9.87 -7.86 -7.40
CA GLY A 305 -8.79 -8.44 -8.19
C GLY A 305 -9.28 -9.28 -9.36
N LEU A 306 -8.48 -10.28 -9.68
CA LEU A 306 -8.77 -11.28 -10.71
C LEU A 306 -8.89 -12.67 -10.07
N CYS A 307 -9.85 -13.45 -10.55
CA CYS A 307 -10.05 -14.82 -10.12
C CYS A 307 -10.55 -15.70 -11.28
N GLY A 308 -10.37 -17.00 -11.13
CA GLY A 308 -10.92 -18.03 -12.00
C GLY A 308 -10.95 -19.36 -11.28
N TYR A 309 -10.07 -20.27 -11.67
CA TYR A 309 -9.84 -21.49 -10.87
C TYR A 309 -9.24 -21.19 -9.50
N TYR A 310 -8.48 -20.10 -9.39
CA TYR A 310 -7.81 -19.63 -8.17
C TYR A 310 -8.09 -18.13 -7.96
N ILE A 311 -7.59 -17.58 -6.86
CA ILE A 311 -7.39 -16.14 -6.73
C ILE A 311 -6.12 -15.77 -7.50
N ASP A 312 -6.31 -15.20 -8.68
CA ASP A 312 -5.22 -14.88 -9.60
C ASP A 312 -4.51 -13.58 -9.18
N SER A 313 -5.28 -12.62 -8.65
CA SER A 313 -4.75 -11.41 -8.03
C SER A 313 -5.68 -10.84 -6.96
N ILE A 314 -5.10 -10.05 -6.06
CA ILE A 314 -5.81 -9.34 -5.00
C ILE A 314 -5.25 -7.92 -4.82
N GLY A 315 -6.13 -6.96 -4.63
CA GLY A 315 -5.87 -5.60 -4.19
C GLY A 315 -6.88 -5.21 -3.09
N VAL A 316 -6.63 -4.09 -2.43
CA VAL A 316 -7.46 -3.59 -1.33
C VAL A 316 -8.15 -2.30 -1.70
N TYR A 317 -9.39 -2.17 -1.23
CA TYR A 317 -10.08 -0.90 -1.18
C TYR A 317 -9.80 -0.25 0.17
N LEU A 318 -9.36 1.00 0.15
CA LEU A 318 -9.16 1.84 1.33
C LEU A 318 -10.01 3.09 1.23
N LYS A 319 -10.37 3.65 2.37
CA LYS A 319 -11.04 4.95 2.47
C LYS A 319 -10.40 5.78 3.57
N GLU A 320 -10.69 7.07 3.56
CA GLU A 320 -10.37 7.95 4.70
C GLU A 320 -11.08 7.44 5.97
N LYS A 321 -10.42 7.64 7.11
CA LYS A 321 -10.86 7.13 8.41
C LYS A 321 -12.05 7.91 8.98
#